data_AF-A0A2H0DHI8-F1
#
_entry.id   AF-A0A2H0DHI8-F1
#
_cell.length_a   1.000
_cell.length_b   1.000
_cell.length_c   1.000
_cell.angle_alpha   90.00
_cell.angle_beta   90.00
_cell.angle_gamma   90.00
#
_symmetry.space_group_name_H-M   'P 1'
#
loop_
_entity.id
_entity.type
_entity.pdbx_description
1 polymer ?
#
loop_
_entity_poly.entity_id
_entity_poly.type
_entity_poly.pdbx_seq_one_letter_code
_entity_poly.pdbx_strand_id
1 'polypeptide(L)' 'AVVPLAHQMIQQYPELLQAFNQKKQADKAFAEDEEQQMRFFYERSPFYDQQYLKYPVLFELKP' A
#
# COMPACT_ATOMS: atom_id res chain seq x y z
N ALA A 1 10.09 3.92 10.60
CA ALA A 1 10.29 2.47 10.40
C ALA A 1 8.97 1.86 9.96
N VAL A 2 8.87 1.34 8.73
CA VAL A 2 7.64 0.70 8.20
C VAL A 2 7.50 -0.75 8.69
N VAL A 3 8.63 -1.38 9.05
CA VAL A 3 8.70 -2.77 9.52
C VAL A 3 7.85 -3.04 10.78
N PRO A 4 7.83 -2.20 11.83
CA PRO A 4 6.94 -2.41 12.97
C PRO A 4 5.45 -2.33 12.60
N LEU A 5 5.09 -1.40 11.71
CA LEU A 5 3.72 -1.22 11.24
C LEU A 5 3.25 -2.44 10.44
N ALA A 6 4.09 -2.98 9.55
CA ALA A 6 3.76 -4.17 8.77
C ALA A 6 3.42 -5.38 9.66
N HIS A 7 4.17 -5.60 10.74
CA HIS A 7 3.86 -6.67 11.71
C HIS A 7 2.51 -6.47 12.40
N GLN A 8 2.19 -5.24 12.80
CA GLN A 8 0.89 -4.92 13.39
C GLN A 8 -0.25 -5.13 12.39
N MET A 9 -0.06 -4.73 11.13
CA MET A 9 -1.05 -4.91 10.07
C MET A 9 -1.30 -6.39 9.77
N ILE A 10 -0.27 -7.24 9.78
CA ILE A 10 -0.43 -8.69 9.59
C ILE A 10 -1.22 -9.34 10.73
N GLN A 11 -1.00 -8.89 11.97
CA GLN A 11 -1.73 -9.39 13.14
C GLN A 11 -3.21 -8.98 13.11
N GLN A 12 -3.51 -7.79 12.60
CA GLN A 12 -4.87 -7.27 12.50
C GLN A 12 -5.63 -7.79 11.28
N TYR A 13 -4.92 -8.06 10.17
CA TYR A 13 -5.48 -8.42 8.87
C TYR A 13 -4.73 -9.63 8.29
N PRO A 14 -5.07 -10.86 8.69
CA PRO A 14 -4.38 -12.06 8.18
C PRO A 14 -4.51 -12.25 6.66
N GLU A 15 -5.56 -11.72 6.04
CA GLU A 15 -5.74 -11.67 4.58
C GLU A 15 -4.62 -10.87 3.88
N LEU A 16 -4.04 -9.87 4.55
CA LEU A 16 -2.95 -9.06 4.03
C LEU A 16 -1.67 -9.90 3.88
N LEU A 17 -1.42 -10.80 4.83
CA LEU A 17 -0.29 -11.73 4.78
C LEU A 17 -0.45 -12.73 3.62
N GLN A 18 -1.67 -13.23 3.41
CA GLN A 18 -1.95 -14.11 2.28
C GLN A 18 -1.70 -13.41 0.95
N ALA A 19 -2.21 -12.18 0.78
CA ALA A 19 -1.99 -11.39 -0.42
C ALA A 19 -0.50 -11.06 -0.66
N PHE A 20 0.24 -10.76 0.41
CA PHE A 20 1.68 -10.53 0.34
C PHE A 20 2.43 -11.78 -0.15
N ASN A 21 2.14 -12.93 0.45
CA ASN A 21 2.79 -14.20 0.08
C ASN A 21 2.46 -14.61 -1.36
N GLN A 22 1.21 -14.44 -1.79
CA GLN A 22 0.81 -14.69 -3.18
C GLN A 22 1.58 -13.80 -4.16
N LYS A 23 1.70 -12.49 -3.87
CA LYS A 23 2.48 -11.58 -4.70
C LYS A 23 3.96 -11.96 -4.71
N LYS A 24 4.53 -12.32 -3.56
CA LYS A 24 5.92 -12.76 -3.43
C LYS A 24 6.23 -14.04 -4.21
N GLN A 25 5.28 -14.95 -4.32
CA GLN A 25 5.43 -16.16 -5.13
C GLN A 25 5.27 -15.90 -6.63
N ALA A 26 4.35 -15.01 -7.00
CA ALA A 26 4.04 -14.71 -8.41
C ALA A 26 5.05 -13.77 -9.07
N ASP A 27 5.72 -12.91 -8.29
CA ASP A 27 6.53 -11.81 -8.78
C ASP A 27 7.92 -11.83 -8.14
N LYS A 28 8.91 -12.35 -8.89
CA LYS A 28 10.31 -12.44 -8.43
C LYS A 28 10.94 -11.06 -8.22
N ALA A 29 10.60 -10.08 -9.05
CA ALA A 29 11.12 -8.73 -8.90
C ALA A 29 10.63 -8.11 -7.57
N PHE A 30 9.36 -8.32 -7.24
CA PHE A 30 8.84 -7.95 -5.93
C PHE A 30 9.49 -8.73 -4.77
N ALA A 31 9.77 -10.02 -4.97
CA ALA A 31 10.41 -10.85 -3.94
C ALA A 31 11.86 -10.44 -3.64
N GLU A 32 12.56 -9.89 -4.62
CA GLU A 32 13.96 -9.44 -4.53
C GLU A 32 14.10 -7.95 -4.15
N ASP A 33 13.00 -7.19 -4.17
CA ASP A 33 12.98 -5.75 -3.89
C ASP A 33 12.33 -5.44 -2.53
N GLU A 34 13.16 -5.09 -1.55
CA GLU A 34 12.71 -4.75 -0.19
C GLU A 34 11.90 -3.45 -0.15
N GLU A 35 12.20 -2.48 -1.01
CA GLU A 35 11.48 -1.20 -1.07
C GLU A 35 10.06 -1.43 -1.55
N GLN A 36 9.87 -2.26 -2.57
CA GLN A 36 8.55 -2.66 -3.04
C GLN A 36 7.76 -3.42 -1.98
N GLN A 37 8.42 -4.30 -1.21
CA GLN A 37 7.76 -4.99 -0.09
C GLN A 37 7.29 -4.00 0.97
N MET A 38 8.10 -3.01 1.33
CA MET A 38 7.70 -1.95 2.26
C MET A 38 6.55 -1.11 1.70
N ARG A 39 6.61 -0.75 0.40
CA ARG A 39 5.58 0.01 -0.29
C ARG A 39 4.24 -0.71 -0.31
N PHE A 40 4.23 -2.03 -0.48
CA PHE A 40 3.02 -2.85 -0.44
C PHE A 40 2.23 -2.67 0.87
N PHE A 41 2.93 -2.67 2.01
CA PHE A 41 2.32 -2.44 3.32
C PHE A 41 1.92 -0.98 3.50
N TYR A 42 2.77 -0.04 3.09
CA TYR A 42 2.47 1.39 3.20
C TYR A 42 1.19 1.77 2.45
N GLU A 43 1.03 1.33 1.20
CA GLU A 43 -0.15 1.61 0.36
C GLU A 43 -1.47 1.06 0.93
N ARG A 44 -1.39 0.02 1.75
CA ARG A 44 -2.55 -0.62 2.39
C ARG A 44 -2.74 -0.17 3.83
N SER A 45 -1.86 0.71 4.32
CA SER A 45 -1.98 1.26 5.66
C SER A 45 -3.01 2.38 5.70
N PRO A 46 -3.64 2.63 6.87
CA PRO A 46 -4.51 3.79 7.07
C PRO A 46 -3.82 5.15 6.86
N PHE A 47 -2.49 5.15 6.80
CA PHE A 47 -1.66 6.35 6.66
C PHE A 47 -1.28 6.65 5.21
N TYR A 48 -1.74 5.84 4.25
CA TYR A 48 -1.50 6.10 2.84
C TYR A 48 -2.27 7.33 2.38
N ASP A 49 -1.55 8.32 1.85
CA ASP A 49 -2.18 9.52 1.31
C ASP A 49 -2.83 9.22 -0.05
N GLN A 50 -4.14 9.02 -0.03
CA GLN A 50 -4.94 8.80 -1.24
C GLN A 50 -5.13 10.05 -2.09
N GLN A 51 -4.81 11.23 -1.56
CA GLN A 51 -4.93 12.53 -2.21
C GLN A 51 -3.60 13.08 -2.72
N TYR A 52 -2.50 12.34 -2.56
CA TYR A 52 -1.19 12.73 -3.05
C TYR A 52 -1.26 13.07 -4.56
N LEU A 53 -0.87 14.32 -4.89
CA LEU A 53 -0.91 14.90 -6.25
C LEU A 53 -2.29 14.97 -6.92
N LYS A 54 -3.39 14.76 -6.18
CA LYS A 54 -4.75 15.00 -6.69
C LYS A 54 -5.15 16.45 -6.43
N TYR A 55 -5.00 17.29 -7.44
CA TYR A 55 -5.50 18.67 -7.39
C TYR A 55 -6.97 18.70 -7.77
N PRO A 56 -7.85 19.24 -6.92
CA PRO A 56 -9.24 19.43 -7.31
C PRO A 56 -9.33 20.43 -8.46
N VAL A 57 -10.01 20.05 -9.54
CA VAL A 57 -10.35 20.97 -10.64
C VAL A 57 -11.76 21.47 -10.39
N LEU A 58 -11.92 22.79 -10.24
CA LEU A 58 -13.22 23.42 -10.12
C LEU A 58 -13.89 23.47 -11.50
N PHE A 59 -15.09 22.90 -11.62
CA PHE A 59 -15.98 23.14 -12.75
C PHE A 59 -17.06 24.12 -12.31
N GLU A 60 -16.98 25.36 -12.79
CA GLU A 60 -18.04 26.36 -12.60
C GLU A 60 -19.05 26.22 -13.75
N LEU A 61 -20.24 25.71 -13.43
CA LEU A 61 -21.36 25.76 -14.37
C LEU A 61 -21.99 27.16 -14.26
N LYS A 62 -21.85 27.97 -15.30
CA LYS A 62 -22.53 29.27 -15.35
C LYS A 62 -24.05 29.05 -15.54
N PRO A 63 -24.90 29.84 -14.85
CA PRO A 63 -26.35 29.74 -14.94
C PRO A 63 -26.89 30.09 -16.32
#